data_AF-A0A3Q3W1N2-F1
#
_entry.id   AF-A0A3Q3W1N2-F1
#
_cell.length_a   1.000
_cell.length_b   1.000
_cell.length_c   1.000
_cell.angle_alpha   90.00
_cell.angle_beta   90.00
_cell.angle_gamma   90.00
#
_symmetry.space_group_name_H-M   'P 1'
#
loop_
_entity.id
_entity.type
_entity.pdbx_description
1 polymer ?
#
loop_
_entity_poly.entity_id
_entity_poly.type
_entity_poly.pdbx_seq_one_letter_code
_entity_poly.pdbx_strand_id
1 'polypeptide(L)'
;MCCQRLFFLCPLEDIVLQSGNELFLHAVLKAVLRAGCEQYHYLHQGLCVLDCPESFFEHEEQKECLRCHPDCALCDGPQSSDCDACAHPDATLHNGSLEGSGHCVPSANLCSPRQYADQEGECHPCHKYCHRCSGPSKSHCLSCNQRHLLHRQLYGTCVTECPVGFYRDELEQKCEPCHPSCQSCIGKSSRECLGCKTYLFREGKETCEMCDPSCGECVSGGEDGCMSCAPGLVHLRKEGRCLPSCPQGFYHDTVHRTCEPCHASCPTCSGTNCRNGFVQCTVWCVIAFSYPTVNIEATPQELPSITLDYVAL
;
A
#
# COMPACT_ATOMS: atom_id res chain seq x y z
N MET A 1 -65.60 -13.46 48.85
CA MET A 1 -65.64 -14.93 48.76
C MET A 1 -64.24 -15.39 48.37
N CYS A 2 -63.76 -16.43 49.05
CA CYS A 2 -62.37 -16.72 49.37
C CYS A 2 -61.38 -16.80 48.18
N CYS A 3 -60.20 -16.23 48.37
CA CYS A 3 -58.96 -16.92 48.07
C CYS A 3 -57.83 -16.35 48.95
N GLN A 4 -57.65 -16.98 50.11
CA GLN A 4 -56.54 -16.76 51.02
C GLN A 4 -55.77 -18.08 51.07
N ARG A 5 -54.47 -18.02 50.73
CA ARG A 5 -53.47 -19.11 50.78
C ARG A 5 -53.77 -20.35 49.93
N LEU A 6 -53.11 -20.44 48.78
CA LEU A 6 -52.16 -21.51 48.42
C LEU A 6 -51.71 -21.28 46.97
N PHE A 7 -50.40 -21.29 46.77
CA PHE A 7 -49.77 -21.54 45.48
C PHE A 7 -50.49 -22.69 44.77
N PHE A 8 -50.74 -22.55 43.48
CA PHE A 8 -50.87 -23.56 42.41
C PHE A 8 -51.92 -23.11 41.41
N LEU A 9 -51.43 -22.65 40.24
CA LEU A 9 -52.11 -22.70 38.95
C LEU A 9 -53.42 -21.89 38.87
N CYS A 10 -53.30 -20.59 38.58
CA CYS A 10 -54.27 -20.03 37.64
C CYS A 10 -54.00 -20.78 36.32
N PRO A 11 -54.95 -21.59 35.79
CA PRO A 11 -54.69 -22.34 34.59
C PRO A 11 -54.44 -21.32 33.47
N LEU A 12 -53.23 -21.36 32.91
CA LEU A 12 -52.86 -20.57 31.73
C LEU A 12 -53.86 -20.73 30.57
N GLU A 13 -54.71 -21.76 30.62
CA GLU A 13 -55.77 -22.07 29.67
C GLU A 13 -56.87 -20.98 29.56
N ASP A 14 -57.14 -20.19 30.62
CA ASP A 14 -58.15 -19.11 30.55
C ASP A 14 -57.60 -17.78 30.00
N ILE A 15 -56.28 -17.62 29.90
CA ILE A 15 -55.64 -16.45 29.26
C ILE A 15 -55.50 -16.67 27.74
N VAL A 16 -55.45 -17.93 27.30
CA VAL A 16 -55.27 -18.35 25.90
C VAL A 16 -56.46 -17.98 25.01
N LEU A 17 -57.65 -17.73 25.56
CA LEU A 17 -58.88 -17.55 24.76
C LEU A 17 -59.25 -16.10 24.37
N GLN A 18 -58.52 -15.07 24.80
CA GLN A 18 -58.91 -13.67 24.50
C GLN A 18 -57.90 -12.80 23.74
N SER A 19 -56.65 -13.23 23.55
CA SER A 19 -55.69 -12.46 22.76
C SER A 19 -54.94 -13.40 21.84
N GLY A 20 -55.36 -13.51 20.57
CA GLY A 20 -54.61 -14.17 19.50
C GLY A 20 -53.30 -13.43 19.15
N ASN A 21 -52.57 -12.98 20.16
CA ASN A 21 -51.42 -12.10 20.06
C ASN A 21 -50.30 -12.67 20.94
N GLU A 22 -49.37 -13.39 20.31
CA GLU A 22 -48.20 -14.05 20.91
C GLU A 22 -47.40 -13.14 21.86
N LEU A 23 -47.34 -11.83 21.57
CA LEU A 23 -46.68 -10.83 22.42
C LEU A 23 -47.33 -10.69 23.80
N PHE A 24 -48.65 -10.81 23.90
CA PHE A 24 -49.38 -10.70 25.16
C PHE A 24 -49.12 -11.93 26.04
N LEU A 25 -49.09 -13.11 25.45
CA LEU A 25 -48.79 -14.37 26.15
C LEU A 25 -47.38 -14.37 26.75
N HIS A 26 -46.39 -13.88 25.98
CA HIS A 26 -45.01 -13.76 26.42
C HIS A 26 -44.84 -12.74 27.56
N ALA A 27 -45.56 -11.62 27.52
CA ALA A 27 -45.55 -10.61 28.58
C ALA A 27 -46.14 -11.15 29.89
N VAL A 28 -47.26 -11.88 29.83
CA VAL A 28 -47.88 -12.51 31.00
C VAL A 28 -46.97 -13.57 31.60
N LEU A 29 -46.36 -14.44 30.78
CA LEU A 29 -45.46 -15.48 31.26
C LEU A 29 -44.23 -14.88 31.96
N LYS A 30 -43.62 -13.83 31.39
CA LYS A 30 -42.52 -13.09 32.03
C LYS A 30 -42.94 -12.47 33.36
N ALA A 31 -44.14 -11.87 33.44
CA ALA A 31 -44.64 -11.27 34.68
C ALA A 31 -44.81 -12.32 35.79
N VAL A 32 -45.31 -13.51 35.46
CA VAL A 32 -45.43 -14.64 36.40
C VAL A 32 -44.07 -15.13 36.88
N LEU A 33 -43.08 -15.25 35.97
CA LEU A 33 -41.72 -15.66 36.32
C LEU A 33 -41.03 -14.63 37.24
N ARG A 34 -41.19 -13.33 36.98
CA ARG A 34 -40.66 -12.24 37.84
C ARG A 34 -41.23 -12.32 39.25
N ALA A 35 -42.54 -12.59 39.39
CA ALA A 35 -43.20 -12.72 40.69
C ALA A 35 -42.77 -13.96 41.48
N GLY A 36 -42.10 -14.93 40.82
CA GLY A 36 -41.56 -16.14 41.44
C GLY A 36 -40.15 -15.99 42.04
N CYS A 37 -39.43 -14.90 41.74
CA CYS A 37 -38.09 -14.67 42.30
C CYS A 37 -38.15 -14.16 43.74
N GLU A 38 -37.21 -14.62 44.58
CA GLU A 38 -37.08 -14.19 45.98
C GLU A 38 -36.72 -12.70 46.12
N GLN A 39 -36.72 -12.20 47.35
CA GLN A 39 -36.27 -10.83 47.62
C GLN A 39 -34.80 -10.69 47.19
N TYR A 40 -34.47 -9.59 46.49
CA TYR A 40 -33.14 -9.30 45.95
C TYR A 40 -32.64 -10.16 44.78
N HIS A 41 -33.50 -11.00 44.17
CA HIS A 41 -33.16 -11.70 42.93
C HIS A 41 -33.82 -11.08 41.70
N TYR A 42 -33.11 -11.15 40.58
CA TYR A 42 -33.53 -10.62 39.28
C TYR A 42 -33.70 -11.76 38.27
N LEU A 43 -34.73 -11.65 37.42
CA LEU A 43 -34.95 -12.62 36.36
C LEU A 43 -33.89 -12.45 35.25
N HIS A 44 -33.23 -13.52 34.85
CA HIS A 44 -32.35 -13.58 33.68
C HIS A 44 -32.53 -14.92 32.97
N GLN A 45 -32.93 -14.90 31.69
CA GLN A 45 -33.16 -16.09 30.87
C GLN A 45 -34.04 -17.17 31.54
N GLY A 46 -35.03 -16.76 32.35
CA GLY A 46 -35.92 -17.68 33.06
C GLY A 46 -35.40 -18.21 34.40
N LEU A 47 -34.21 -17.77 34.84
CA LEU A 47 -33.62 -18.10 36.14
C LEU A 47 -33.59 -16.85 37.03
N CYS A 48 -33.69 -17.03 38.34
CA CYS A 48 -33.52 -15.94 39.31
C CYS A 48 -32.05 -15.90 39.75
N VAL A 49 -31.37 -14.79 39.48
CA VAL A 49 -29.96 -14.55 39.83
C VAL A 49 -29.84 -13.43 40.85
N LEU A 50 -28.81 -13.46 41.69
CA LEU A 50 -28.53 -12.40 42.67
C LEU A 50 -27.88 -11.20 41.98
N ASP A 51 -26.83 -11.44 41.20
CA ASP A 51 -26.11 -10.45 40.41
C ASP A 51 -26.32 -10.71 38.92
N CYS A 52 -26.55 -9.65 38.14
CA CYS A 52 -26.70 -9.78 36.70
C CYS A 52 -25.35 -10.10 36.03
N PRO A 53 -25.33 -10.95 34.98
CA PRO A 53 -24.10 -11.25 34.24
C PRO A 53 -23.60 -10.03 33.45
N GLU A 54 -22.33 -10.06 33.01
CA GLU A 54 -21.76 -9.00 32.16
C GLU A 54 -22.67 -8.63 30.97
N SER A 55 -22.65 -7.36 30.59
CA SER A 55 -23.57 -6.74 29.61
C SER A 55 -25.03 -6.61 30.06
N PHE A 56 -25.35 -6.88 31.33
CA PHE A 56 -26.68 -6.66 31.91
C PHE A 56 -26.58 -5.91 33.25
N PHE A 57 -27.61 -5.14 33.58
CA PHE A 57 -27.76 -4.39 34.83
C PHE A 57 -29.09 -4.70 35.53
N GLU A 58 -29.13 -4.49 36.84
CA GLU A 58 -30.28 -4.70 37.70
C GLU A 58 -31.35 -3.62 37.49
N HIS A 59 -32.52 -3.98 36.92
CA HIS A 59 -33.63 -3.03 36.83
C HIS A 59 -34.65 -3.24 37.97
N GLU A 60 -34.60 -2.39 38.99
CA GLU A 60 -35.42 -2.53 40.21
C GLU A 60 -36.93 -2.58 39.92
N GLU A 61 -37.46 -1.71 39.04
CA GLU A 61 -38.91 -1.65 38.78
C GLU A 61 -39.43 -2.90 38.07
N GLN A 62 -38.56 -3.60 37.32
CA GLN A 62 -38.94 -4.76 36.52
C GLN A 62 -38.49 -6.08 37.14
N LYS A 63 -37.64 -6.05 38.18
CA LYS A 63 -36.97 -7.22 38.77
C LYS A 63 -36.41 -8.17 37.71
N GLU A 64 -35.77 -7.62 36.68
CA GLU A 64 -35.18 -8.35 35.57
C GLU A 64 -33.81 -7.74 35.24
N CYS A 65 -32.87 -8.58 34.81
CA CYS A 65 -31.62 -8.13 34.25
C CYS A 65 -31.87 -7.58 32.84
N LEU A 66 -31.69 -6.27 32.66
CA LEU A 66 -31.81 -5.62 31.35
C LEU A 66 -30.45 -5.44 30.73
N ARG A 67 -30.39 -5.43 29.39
CA ARG A 67 -29.12 -5.33 28.68
C ARG A 67 -28.60 -3.88 28.71
N CYS A 68 -27.29 -3.75 28.89
CA CYS A 68 -26.54 -2.49 28.72
C CYS A 68 -26.61 -1.95 27.28
N HIS A 69 -26.20 -0.70 27.09
CA HIS A 69 -25.88 -0.19 25.76
C HIS A 69 -24.81 -1.08 25.09
N PRO A 70 -24.86 -1.36 23.77
CA PRO A 70 -23.92 -2.26 23.09
C PRO A 70 -22.43 -1.89 23.21
N ASP A 71 -22.14 -0.63 23.52
CA ASP A 71 -20.77 -0.13 23.70
C ASP A 71 -20.23 -0.39 25.13
N CYS A 72 -21.08 -0.76 26.08
CA CYS A 72 -20.71 -1.05 27.46
C CYS A 72 -20.57 -2.57 27.70
N ALA A 73 -19.50 -2.98 28.39
CA ALA A 73 -19.36 -4.31 28.97
C ALA A 73 -20.04 -4.40 30.35
N LEU A 74 -19.94 -3.33 31.15
CA LEU A 74 -20.63 -3.15 32.43
C LEU A 74 -21.32 -1.79 32.43
N CYS A 75 -22.50 -1.72 33.04
CA CYS A 75 -23.29 -0.51 33.14
C CYS A 75 -24.19 -0.52 34.38
N ASP A 76 -24.58 0.67 34.84
CA ASP A 76 -25.62 0.87 35.86
C ASP A 76 -26.96 1.35 35.23
N GLY A 77 -27.03 1.37 33.90
CA GLY A 77 -28.21 1.85 33.20
C GLY A 77 -28.22 1.52 31.70
N PRO A 78 -29.37 1.77 31.03
CA PRO A 78 -29.55 1.40 29.63
C PRO A 78 -28.91 2.41 28.67
N GLN A 79 -28.50 3.60 29.13
CA GLN A 79 -28.01 4.64 28.24
C GLN A 79 -26.53 4.45 27.93
N SER A 80 -26.07 5.04 26.83
CA SER A 80 -24.65 5.01 26.44
C SER A 80 -23.75 5.80 27.39
N SER A 81 -24.31 6.58 28.31
CA SER A 81 -23.60 7.33 29.38
C SER A 81 -23.39 6.50 30.64
N ASP A 82 -24.09 5.39 30.79
CA ASP A 82 -24.19 4.67 32.04
C ASP A 82 -23.16 3.51 32.05
N CYS A 83 -22.12 3.58 31.21
CA CYS A 83 -21.09 2.54 31.16
C CYS A 83 -20.12 2.70 32.32
N ASP A 84 -19.74 1.59 32.94
CA ASP A 84 -18.64 1.47 33.89
C ASP A 84 -17.40 0.81 33.26
N ALA A 85 -17.62 0.01 32.22
CA ALA A 85 -16.57 -0.60 31.42
C ALA A 85 -17.00 -0.71 29.95
N CYS A 86 -16.05 -0.62 29.02
CA CYS A 86 -16.32 -0.68 27.59
C CYS A 86 -16.27 -2.10 27.02
N ALA A 87 -17.20 -2.40 26.12
CA ALA A 87 -17.27 -3.68 25.41
C ALA A 87 -16.08 -3.89 24.47
N HIS A 88 -15.55 -2.81 23.89
CA HIS A 88 -14.41 -2.86 22.97
C HIS A 88 -13.11 -2.53 23.70
N PRO A 89 -12.04 -3.32 23.56
CA PRO A 89 -10.75 -3.08 24.23
C PRO A 89 -10.07 -1.78 23.81
N ASP A 90 -10.37 -1.29 22.59
CA ASP A 90 -9.85 0.00 22.08
C ASP A 90 -10.73 1.21 22.45
N ALA A 91 -11.79 1.03 23.25
CA ALA A 91 -12.65 2.11 23.71
C ALA A 91 -12.28 2.49 25.15
N THR A 92 -12.25 3.78 25.42
CA THR A 92 -11.96 4.32 26.75
C THR A 92 -13.23 4.93 27.34
N LEU A 93 -13.39 4.79 28.66
CA LEU A 93 -14.50 5.38 29.40
C LEU A 93 -14.23 6.88 29.51
N HIS A 94 -15.09 7.71 28.91
CA HIS A 94 -14.96 9.15 28.98
C HIS A 94 -16.03 9.79 29.86
N ASN A 95 -15.56 10.65 30.76
CA ASN A 95 -16.25 11.22 31.90
C ASN A 95 -17.66 11.78 31.58
N GLY A 96 -18.68 11.17 32.18
CA GLY A 96 -20.04 11.66 32.29
C GLY A 96 -20.38 12.08 33.72
N SER A 97 -19.54 12.86 34.39
CA SER A 97 -19.71 13.39 35.76
C SER A 97 -19.21 12.46 36.88
N LEU A 98 -18.99 13.08 38.05
CA LEU A 98 -18.18 12.67 39.21
C LEU A 98 -18.46 11.32 39.90
N GLU A 99 -19.18 10.37 39.31
CA GLU A 99 -19.57 9.10 39.98
C GLU A 99 -19.39 7.83 39.13
N GLY A 100 -18.34 7.76 38.30
CA GLY A 100 -17.85 6.49 37.73
C GLY A 100 -18.54 6.01 36.46
N SER A 101 -19.62 6.65 36.02
CA SER A 101 -20.29 6.36 34.74
C SER A 101 -19.81 7.28 33.61
N GLY A 102 -19.71 6.73 32.40
CA GLY A 102 -19.24 7.48 31.23
C GLY A 102 -19.64 6.89 29.89
N HIS A 103 -19.32 7.62 28.83
CA HIS A 103 -19.50 7.16 27.46
C HIS A 103 -18.27 6.40 26.98
N CYS A 104 -18.48 5.22 26.40
CA CYS A 104 -17.43 4.49 25.71
C CYS A 104 -17.14 5.14 24.36
N VAL A 105 -16.01 5.86 24.29
CA VAL A 105 -15.53 6.44 23.04
C VAL A 105 -14.44 5.54 22.46
N PRO A 106 -14.57 5.07 21.22
CA PRO A 106 -13.46 4.44 20.53
C PRO A 106 -12.27 5.39 20.49
N SER A 107 -11.06 4.90 20.73
CA SER A 107 -9.83 5.72 20.73
C SER A 107 -9.67 6.56 19.45
N ALA A 108 -10.26 6.10 18.33
CA ALA A 108 -10.29 6.82 17.07
C ALA A 108 -11.12 8.12 17.08
N ASN A 109 -12.08 8.27 17.99
CA ASN A 109 -13.02 9.39 18.11
C ASN A 109 -12.90 10.13 19.45
N LEU A 110 -11.89 9.80 20.26
CA LEU A 110 -11.60 10.43 21.55
C LEU A 110 -11.37 11.95 21.41
N CYS A 111 -10.71 12.34 20.32
CA CYS A 111 -10.40 13.74 20.01
C CYS A 111 -11.14 14.23 18.77
N SER A 112 -11.32 15.55 18.67
CA SER A 112 -11.93 16.18 17.49
C SER A 112 -11.14 15.87 16.21
N PRO A 113 -11.77 15.93 15.02
CA PRO A 113 -11.03 15.84 13.76
C PRO A 113 -9.88 16.87 13.73
N ARG A 114 -8.69 16.41 13.34
CA ARG A 114 -7.36 17.07 13.39
C ARG A 114 -6.63 16.99 14.72
N GLN A 115 -7.06 16.15 15.64
CA GLN A 115 -6.31 15.84 16.86
C GLN A 115 -6.12 14.32 17.01
N TYR A 116 -5.10 13.93 17.77
CA TYR A 116 -4.86 12.57 18.24
C TYR A 116 -4.68 12.58 19.75
N ALA A 117 -5.03 11.48 20.41
CA ALA A 117 -4.79 11.32 21.84
C ALA A 117 -3.37 10.77 22.09
N ASP A 118 -2.68 11.30 23.10
CA ASP A 118 -1.44 10.69 23.61
C ASP A 118 -1.74 9.50 24.55
N GLN A 119 -0.71 8.98 25.23
CA GLN A 119 -0.85 7.82 26.11
C GLN A 119 -1.68 8.13 27.36
N GLU A 120 -1.76 9.42 27.72
CA GLU A 120 -2.50 9.96 28.84
C GLU A 120 -3.94 10.39 28.46
N GLY A 121 -4.30 10.28 27.18
CA GLY A 121 -5.62 10.66 26.66
C GLY A 121 -5.77 12.15 26.35
N GLU A 122 -4.68 12.93 26.38
CA GLU A 122 -4.69 14.35 26.04
C GLU A 122 -4.67 14.57 24.52
N CYS A 123 -5.50 15.49 24.03
CA CYS A 123 -5.69 15.73 22.61
C CYS A 123 -4.67 16.72 22.02
N HIS A 124 -3.75 16.21 21.20
CA HIS A 124 -2.73 16.99 20.50
C HIS A 124 -3.03 17.16 19.01
N PRO A 125 -2.60 18.27 18.39
CA PRO A 125 -2.90 18.53 16.97
C PRO A 125 -2.15 17.59 16.03
N CYS A 126 -2.85 17.17 14.96
CA CYS A 126 -2.28 16.42 13.86
C CYS A 126 -1.33 17.29 13.01
N HIS A 127 -0.50 16.62 12.20
CA HIS A 127 0.25 17.29 11.14
C HIS A 127 -0.69 18.07 10.19
N LYS A 128 -0.26 19.24 9.69
CA LYS A 128 -1.12 20.18 8.93
C LYS A 128 -1.82 19.63 7.67
N TYR A 129 -1.33 18.53 7.11
CA TYR A 129 -1.92 17.88 5.93
C TYR A 129 -2.93 16.78 6.30
N CYS A 130 -2.99 16.41 7.58
CA CYS A 130 -3.85 15.36 8.10
C CYS A 130 -5.17 15.91 8.63
N HIS A 131 -6.24 15.22 8.25
CA HIS A 131 -7.57 15.43 8.82
C HIS A 131 -7.80 14.52 10.02
N ARG A 132 -7.38 13.26 9.96
CA ARG A 132 -7.31 12.35 11.11
C ARG A 132 -5.92 11.75 11.17
N CYS A 133 -5.38 11.58 12.38
CA CYS A 133 -4.07 11.02 12.58
C CYS A 133 -4.03 10.14 13.83
N SER A 134 -3.07 9.23 13.88
CA SER A 134 -2.72 8.45 15.08
C SER A 134 -1.51 9.04 15.82
N GLY A 135 -1.00 10.19 15.38
CA GLY A 135 0.17 10.82 15.98
C GLY A 135 0.61 12.09 15.25
N PRO A 136 1.71 12.72 15.71
CA PRO A 136 2.10 14.05 15.25
C PRO A 136 2.83 14.03 13.90
N SER A 137 3.37 12.89 13.49
CA SER A 137 4.16 12.75 12.25
C SER A 137 3.27 12.86 11.01
N LYS A 138 3.86 13.36 9.92
CA LYS A 138 3.27 13.33 8.57
C LYS A 138 2.89 11.91 8.09
N SER A 139 3.52 10.88 8.65
CA SER A 139 3.29 9.46 8.36
C SER A 139 2.24 8.80 9.26
N HIS A 140 1.71 9.51 10.25
CA HIS A 140 0.67 8.97 11.13
C HIS A 140 -0.72 9.41 10.67
N CYS A 141 -0.86 9.67 9.37
CA CYS A 141 -2.12 10.12 8.82
C CYS A 141 -3.06 8.93 8.57
N LEU A 142 -4.28 9.06 9.07
CA LEU A 142 -5.38 8.13 8.81
C LEU A 142 -6.29 8.64 7.70
N SER A 143 -6.43 9.96 7.59
CA SER A 143 -7.12 10.61 6.47
C SER A 143 -6.56 12.01 6.21
N CYS A 144 -6.66 12.47 4.98
CA CYS A 144 -6.08 13.73 4.53
C CYS A 144 -7.09 14.88 4.52
N ASN A 145 -6.58 16.12 4.64
CA ASN A 145 -7.39 17.31 4.40
C ASN A 145 -7.86 17.37 2.94
N GLN A 146 -8.89 18.19 2.67
CA GLN A 146 -9.43 18.35 1.32
C GLN A 146 -8.31 18.61 0.29
N ARG A 147 -8.44 17.99 -0.89
CA ARG A 147 -7.49 18.04 -2.02
C ARG A 147 -6.19 17.25 -1.85
N HIS A 148 -5.96 16.62 -0.70
CA HIS A 148 -4.82 15.74 -0.49
C HIS A 148 -5.26 14.27 -0.53
N LEU A 149 -4.36 13.41 -0.99
CA LEU A 149 -4.57 11.98 -1.15
C LEU A 149 -3.77 11.21 -0.13
N LEU A 150 -4.40 10.21 0.49
CA LEU A 150 -3.71 9.34 1.41
C LEU A 150 -2.87 8.32 0.64
N HIS A 151 -1.56 8.32 0.87
CA HIS A 151 -0.65 7.33 0.32
C HIS A 151 -0.26 6.32 1.40
N ARG A 152 -0.99 5.21 1.47
CA ARG A 152 -0.75 4.16 2.47
C ARG A 152 0.60 3.45 2.31
N GLN A 153 1.05 3.17 1.09
CA GLN A 153 2.37 2.54 0.90
C GLN A 153 3.55 3.46 1.26
N LEU A 154 3.34 4.79 1.34
CA LEU A 154 4.34 5.73 1.83
C LEU A 154 4.10 6.08 3.30
N TYR A 155 3.92 5.05 4.13
CA TYR A 155 3.68 5.19 5.56
C TYR A 155 2.53 6.17 5.86
N GLY A 156 1.42 6.10 5.13
CA GLY A 156 0.25 6.94 5.41
C GLY A 156 0.48 8.46 5.27
N THR A 157 1.34 8.92 4.36
CA THR A 157 1.51 10.37 4.11
C THR A 157 0.44 10.94 3.19
N CYS A 158 0.09 12.21 3.40
CA CYS A 158 -0.77 12.97 2.48
C CYS A 158 0.03 13.66 1.38
N VAL A 159 -0.34 13.39 0.13
CA VAL A 159 0.29 13.97 -1.06
C VAL A 159 -0.74 14.71 -1.92
N THR A 160 -0.31 15.69 -2.72
CA THR A 160 -1.21 16.39 -3.65
C THR A 160 -1.42 15.61 -4.95
N GLU A 161 -0.38 14.92 -5.39
CA GLU A 161 -0.34 14.09 -6.58
C GLU A 161 0.26 12.72 -6.23
N CYS A 162 -0.27 11.65 -6.83
CA CYS A 162 0.25 10.32 -6.60
C CYS A 162 1.58 10.12 -7.34
N PRO A 163 2.58 9.49 -6.71
CA PRO A 163 3.84 9.19 -7.38
C PRO A 163 3.64 8.17 -8.50
N VAL A 164 4.65 8.04 -9.37
CA VAL A 164 4.64 7.07 -10.48
C VAL A 164 4.35 5.65 -9.97
N GLY A 165 3.56 4.90 -10.73
CA GLY A 165 3.04 3.58 -10.33
C GLY A 165 1.77 3.62 -9.48
N PHE A 166 1.23 4.80 -9.17
CA PHE A 166 -0.03 4.97 -8.45
C PHE A 166 -0.98 5.92 -9.21
N TYR A 167 -2.29 5.68 -9.10
CA TYR A 167 -3.33 6.56 -9.61
C TYR A 167 -4.17 7.13 -8.46
N ARG A 168 -4.83 8.25 -8.74
CA ARG A 168 -5.77 8.90 -7.83
C ARG A 168 -7.10 8.15 -7.88
N ASP A 169 -7.50 7.56 -6.75
CA ASP A 169 -8.86 7.05 -6.57
C ASP A 169 -9.77 8.21 -6.11
N GLU A 170 -10.68 8.65 -6.98
CA GLU A 170 -11.56 9.78 -6.68
C GLU A 170 -12.63 9.44 -5.64
N LEU A 171 -13.06 8.18 -5.56
CA LEU A 171 -14.09 7.73 -4.63
C LEU A 171 -13.54 7.70 -3.20
N GLU A 172 -12.32 7.20 -3.04
CA GLU A 172 -11.71 7.01 -1.73
C GLU A 172 -10.68 8.10 -1.35
N GLN A 173 -10.37 9.04 -2.26
CA GLN A 173 -9.36 10.11 -2.07
C GLN A 173 -8.01 9.57 -1.57
N LYS A 174 -7.54 8.50 -2.20
CA LYS A 174 -6.28 7.81 -1.88
C LYS A 174 -5.47 7.52 -3.14
N CYS A 175 -4.18 7.25 -2.95
CA CYS A 175 -3.33 6.74 -4.02
C CYS A 175 -3.38 5.21 -4.03
N GLU A 176 -3.88 4.63 -5.13
CA GLU A 176 -3.95 3.20 -5.35
C GLU A 176 -2.91 2.76 -6.39
N PRO A 177 -2.33 1.57 -6.25
CA PRO A 177 -1.31 1.10 -7.18
C PRO A 177 -1.92 0.81 -8.55
N CYS A 178 -1.16 1.14 -9.59
CA CYS A 178 -1.48 0.77 -10.96
C CYS A 178 -1.46 -0.75 -11.17
N HIS A 179 -2.04 -1.21 -12.28
CA HIS A 179 -1.87 -2.59 -12.72
C HIS A 179 -0.36 -2.93 -12.84
N PRO A 180 0.09 -4.14 -12.49
CA PRO A 180 1.51 -4.50 -12.48
C PRO A 180 2.26 -4.35 -13.81
N SER A 181 1.55 -4.30 -14.94
CA SER A 181 2.12 -4.05 -16.27
C SER A 181 2.32 -2.57 -16.59
N CYS A 182 1.68 -1.66 -15.85
CA CYS A 182 1.78 -0.24 -16.08
C CYS A 182 2.93 0.37 -15.26
N GLN A 183 3.67 1.29 -15.87
CA GLN A 183 4.55 2.23 -15.17
C GLN A 183 3.76 3.42 -14.62
N SER A 184 2.76 3.88 -15.37
CA SER A 184 1.82 4.93 -14.99
C SER A 184 0.44 4.61 -15.53
N CYS A 185 -0.61 5.06 -14.85
CA CYS A 185 -1.99 4.70 -15.18
C CYS A 185 -2.98 5.79 -14.76
N ILE A 186 -4.18 5.76 -15.35
CA ILE A 186 -5.33 6.55 -14.89
C ILE A 186 -6.28 5.76 -13.99
N GLY A 187 -6.09 4.43 -13.92
CA GLY A 187 -6.96 3.52 -13.19
C GLY A 187 -6.30 2.16 -12.96
N LYS A 188 -7.07 1.26 -12.34
CA LYS A 188 -6.59 -0.06 -11.92
C LYS A 188 -6.46 -1.06 -13.07
N SER A 189 -7.19 -0.86 -14.16
CA SER A 189 -7.22 -1.82 -15.26
C SER A 189 -5.90 -1.86 -16.03
N SER A 190 -5.56 -3.03 -16.58
CA SER A 190 -4.42 -3.18 -17.49
C SER A 190 -4.57 -2.39 -18.80
N ARG A 191 -5.79 -1.91 -19.08
CA ARG A 191 -6.14 -1.06 -20.24
C ARG A 191 -6.00 0.44 -19.97
N GLU A 192 -5.90 0.81 -18.70
CA GLU A 192 -5.83 2.19 -18.23
C GLU A 192 -4.38 2.64 -18.00
N CYS A 193 -3.40 1.92 -18.58
CA CYS A 193 -2.01 2.34 -18.53
C CYS A 193 -1.81 3.61 -19.37
N LEU A 194 -1.10 4.61 -18.86
CA LEU A 194 -0.56 5.73 -19.64
C LEU A 194 0.81 5.36 -20.23
N GLY A 195 1.60 4.61 -19.48
CA GLY A 195 2.87 4.04 -19.90
C GLY A 195 3.05 2.62 -19.36
N CYS A 196 3.67 1.76 -20.15
CA CYS A 196 4.03 0.40 -19.76
C CYS A 196 5.36 0.43 -18.99
N LYS A 197 5.60 -0.58 -18.15
CA LYS A 197 6.94 -0.76 -17.57
C LYS A 197 7.97 -0.99 -18.69
N THR A 198 9.25 -0.86 -18.35
CA THR A 198 10.36 -1.41 -19.16
C THR A 198 10.01 -2.84 -19.61
N TYR A 199 10.56 -3.36 -20.71
CA TYR A 199 10.24 -4.67 -21.32
C TYR A 199 8.79 -4.87 -21.80
N LEU A 200 7.91 -3.87 -21.70
CA LEU A 200 6.54 -3.91 -22.23
C LEU A 200 6.30 -2.76 -23.21
N PHE A 201 5.48 -2.99 -24.23
CA PHE A 201 5.11 -1.99 -25.23
C PHE A 201 3.60 -1.94 -25.47
N ARG A 202 3.13 -0.89 -26.15
CA ARG A 202 1.74 -0.71 -26.52
C ARG A 202 1.63 -0.20 -27.96
N GLU A 203 1.35 -1.09 -28.90
CA GLU A 203 1.13 -0.76 -30.31
C GLU A 203 -0.37 -0.79 -30.64
N GLY A 204 -1.06 0.34 -30.49
CA GLY A 204 -2.48 0.49 -30.89
C GLY A 204 -3.51 -0.34 -30.10
N LYS A 205 -3.07 -1.24 -29.21
CA LYS A 205 -3.91 -1.99 -28.28
C LYS A 205 -4.07 -1.26 -26.95
N GLU A 206 -5.12 -1.57 -26.21
CA GLU A 206 -5.35 -0.97 -24.89
C GLU A 206 -4.39 -1.54 -23.82
N THR A 207 -3.85 -2.75 -24.03
CA THR A 207 -3.03 -3.48 -23.04
C THR A 207 -1.54 -3.49 -23.38
N CYS A 208 -0.69 -3.53 -22.35
CA CYS A 208 0.76 -3.70 -22.49
C CYS A 208 1.14 -5.16 -22.84
N GLU A 209 1.96 -5.34 -23.87
CA GLU A 209 2.48 -6.63 -24.33
C GLU A 209 4.01 -6.70 -24.14
N MET A 210 4.57 -7.91 -24.03
CA MET A 210 6.01 -8.09 -23.76
C MET A 210 6.84 -7.84 -25.03
N CYS A 211 7.97 -7.17 -24.86
CA CYS A 211 9.02 -7.07 -25.86
C CYS A 211 9.68 -8.43 -26.13
N ASP A 212 10.40 -8.52 -27.24
CA ASP A 212 11.33 -9.63 -27.46
C ASP A 212 12.35 -9.71 -26.31
N PRO A 213 12.75 -10.92 -25.85
CA PRO A 213 13.69 -11.08 -24.73
C PRO A 213 15.06 -10.43 -24.95
N SER A 214 15.43 -10.14 -26.20
CA SER A 214 16.67 -9.41 -26.53
C SER A 214 16.56 -7.91 -26.29
N CYS A 215 15.35 -7.35 -26.21
CA CYS A 215 15.11 -5.93 -25.96
C CYS A 215 15.00 -5.63 -24.45
N GLY A 216 15.54 -4.48 -24.02
CA GLY A 216 15.22 -3.87 -22.73
C GLY A 216 13.96 -3.00 -22.82
N GLU A 217 13.87 -2.20 -23.88
CA GLU A 217 12.71 -1.40 -24.25
C GLU A 217 12.46 -1.58 -25.75
N CYS A 218 11.19 -1.61 -26.17
CA CYS A 218 10.83 -1.83 -27.56
C CYS A 218 9.65 -0.94 -27.98
N VAL A 219 9.58 -0.64 -29.28
CA VAL A 219 8.43 0.02 -29.92
C VAL A 219 7.40 -1.01 -30.42
N SER A 220 7.86 -2.21 -30.77
CA SER A 220 7.05 -3.35 -31.21
C SER A 220 7.59 -4.65 -30.62
N GLY A 221 6.77 -5.71 -30.61
CA GLY A 221 7.15 -7.00 -30.04
C GLY A 221 8.13 -7.82 -30.89
N GLY A 222 8.57 -7.30 -32.04
CA GLY A 222 9.53 -7.95 -32.91
C GLY A 222 10.99 -7.78 -32.46
N GLU A 223 11.87 -8.62 -32.97
CA GLU A 223 13.33 -8.56 -32.72
C GLU A 223 14.01 -7.30 -33.28
N ASP A 224 13.35 -6.62 -34.22
CA ASP A 224 13.74 -5.36 -34.89
C ASP A 224 13.08 -4.12 -34.27
N GLY A 225 12.23 -4.34 -33.26
CA GLY A 225 11.53 -3.28 -32.53
C GLY A 225 12.28 -2.73 -31.34
N CYS A 226 13.53 -3.10 -31.08
CA CYS A 226 14.23 -2.72 -29.86
C CYS A 226 14.70 -1.25 -29.89
N MET A 227 14.36 -0.50 -28.84
CA MET A 227 14.93 0.83 -28.55
C MET A 227 16.20 0.73 -27.69
N SER A 228 16.24 -0.27 -26.82
CA SER A 228 17.41 -0.60 -26.00
C SER A 228 17.52 -2.12 -25.85
N CYS A 229 18.71 -2.61 -25.54
CA CYS A 229 18.97 -4.04 -25.43
C CYS A 229 19.02 -4.55 -24.00
N ALA A 230 18.69 -5.82 -23.83
CA ALA A 230 18.91 -6.53 -22.58
C ALA A 230 20.42 -6.52 -22.22
N PRO A 231 20.77 -6.63 -20.92
CA PRO A 231 22.15 -6.62 -20.47
C PRO A 231 23.01 -7.68 -21.18
N GLY A 232 24.16 -7.27 -21.72
CA GLY A 232 25.09 -8.16 -22.42
C GLY A 232 24.92 -8.20 -23.95
N LEU A 233 23.89 -7.54 -24.49
CA LEU A 233 23.68 -7.39 -25.94
C LEU A 233 24.07 -5.97 -26.40
N VAL A 234 24.36 -5.85 -27.70
CA VAL A 234 24.76 -4.60 -28.37
C VAL A 234 23.66 -4.16 -29.33
N HIS A 235 23.33 -2.86 -29.32
CA HIS A 235 22.23 -2.30 -30.10
C HIS A 235 22.66 -1.91 -31.51
N LEU A 236 21.99 -2.49 -32.51
CA LEU A 236 22.17 -2.16 -33.92
C LEU A 236 21.09 -1.16 -34.35
N ARG A 237 21.31 0.13 -34.07
CA ARG A 237 20.33 1.22 -34.24
C ARG A 237 19.62 1.27 -35.59
N LYS A 238 20.33 0.98 -36.69
CA LYS A 238 19.74 1.04 -38.05
C LYS A 238 18.71 -0.04 -38.31
N GLU A 239 18.86 -1.19 -37.65
CA GLU A 239 17.97 -2.35 -37.83
C GLU A 239 17.03 -2.52 -36.64
N GLY A 240 17.24 -1.78 -35.54
CA GLY A 240 16.46 -1.91 -34.31
C GLY A 240 16.65 -3.25 -33.59
N ARG A 241 17.76 -3.96 -33.90
CA ARG A 241 18.03 -5.31 -33.39
C ARG A 241 19.07 -5.33 -32.29
N CYS A 242 18.96 -6.32 -31.42
CA CYS A 242 19.91 -6.58 -30.34
C CYS A 242 20.69 -7.86 -30.60
N LEU A 243 22.03 -7.76 -30.64
CA LEU A 243 22.91 -8.86 -31.02
C LEU A 243 23.99 -9.10 -29.96
N PRO A 244 24.49 -10.34 -29.78
CA PRO A 244 25.58 -10.63 -28.86
C PRO A 244 26.93 -10.03 -29.31
N SER A 245 27.09 -9.72 -30.59
CA SER A 245 28.28 -9.07 -31.17
C SER A 245 27.93 -8.34 -32.46
N CYS A 246 28.67 -7.27 -32.78
CA CYS A 246 28.43 -6.50 -34.00
C CYS A 246 28.78 -7.30 -35.28
N PRO A 247 27.96 -7.18 -36.34
CA PRO A 247 28.23 -7.81 -37.64
C PRO A 247 29.43 -7.17 -38.35
N GLN A 248 29.91 -7.80 -39.43
CA GLN A 248 31.02 -7.26 -40.24
C GLN A 248 30.70 -5.86 -40.77
N GLY A 249 31.71 -4.99 -40.85
CA GLY A 249 31.53 -3.59 -41.21
C GLY A 249 31.01 -2.69 -40.08
N PHE A 250 30.83 -3.21 -38.86
CA PHE A 250 30.51 -2.42 -37.66
C PHE A 250 31.49 -2.72 -36.53
N TYR A 251 31.74 -1.73 -35.68
CA TYR A 251 32.47 -1.91 -34.43
C TYR A 251 31.59 -1.63 -33.22
N HIS A 252 31.90 -2.26 -32.09
CA HIS A 252 31.21 -2.04 -30.83
C HIS A 252 31.72 -0.76 -30.16
N ASP A 253 30.86 0.25 -30.06
CA ASP A 253 31.10 1.40 -29.19
C ASP A 253 30.78 1.02 -27.74
N THR A 254 31.82 0.74 -26.96
CA THR A 254 31.71 0.36 -25.55
C THR A 254 31.11 1.45 -24.66
N VAL A 255 31.13 2.73 -25.09
CA VAL A 255 30.57 3.85 -24.31
C VAL A 255 29.05 3.84 -24.42
N HIS A 256 28.53 3.72 -25.64
CA HIS A 256 27.09 3.79 -25.92
C HIS A 256 26.42 2.42 -26.05
N ARG A 257 27.20 1.32 -26.06
CA ARG A 257 26.75 -0.07 -26.31
C ARG A 257 25.99 -0.21 -27.64
N THR A 258 26.47 0.50 -28.66
CA THR A 258 25.90 0.48 -30.02
C THR A 258 26.90 -0.09 -31.02
N CYS A 259 26.37 -0.61 -32.12
CA CYS A 259 27.17 -0.96 -33.29
C CYS A 259 27.25 0.24 -34.24
N GLU A 260 28.44 0.81 -34.34
CA GLU A 260 28.72 1.94 -35.24
C GLU A 260 29.39 1.45 -36.52
N PRO A 261 29.06 2.02 -37.69
CA PRO A 261 29.62 1.58 -38.96
C PRO A 261 31.11 1.91 -39.06
N CYS A 262 31.87 0.99 -39.64
CA CYS A 262 33.24 1.24 -40.07
C CYS A 262 33.28 2.24 -41.24
N HIS A 263 34.44 2.89 -41.41
CA HIS A 263 34.68 3.69 -42.62
C HIS A 263 34.63 2.78 -43.87
N ALA A 264 34.10 3.30 -44.98
CA ALA A 264 33.83 2.53 -46.19
C ALA A 264 35.07 1.83 -46.79
N SER A 265 36.26 2.32 -46.48
CA SER A 265 37.54 1.74 -46.90
C SER A 265 37.99 0.52 -46.09
N CYS A 266 37.26 0.14 -45.05
CA CYS A 266 37.68 -0.88 -44.09
C CYS A 266 36.57 -1.93 -43.83
N PRO A 267 36.82 -3.21 -44.17
CA PRO A 267 35.86 -4.29 -43.88
C PRO A 267 35.72 -4.58 -42.38
N THR A 268 36.79 -4.39 -41.61
CA THR A 268 36.84 -4.62 -40.16
C THR A 268 37.57 -3.48 -39.46
N CYS A 269 36.98 -2.96 -38.40
CA CYS A 269 37.52 -1.86 -37.62
C CYS A 269 37.37 -2.10 -36.10
N SER A 270 38.22 -1.46 -35.32
CA SER A 270 38.21 -1.43 -33.86
C SER A 270 38.21 0.04 -33.44
N GLY A 271 37.02 0.61 -33.28
CA GLY A 271 36.87 2.06 -33.20
C GLY A 271 37.07 2.72 -34.57
N THR A 272 37.70 3.89 -34.56
CA THR A 272 38.11 4.60 -35.79
C THR A 272 39.31 3.95 -36.49
N ASN A 273 39.94 2.94 -35.89
CA ASN A 273 41.14 2.30 -36.42
C ASN A 273 40.79 1.00 -37.16
N CYS A 274 41.30 0.82 -38.37
CA CYS A 274 41.05 -0.39 -39.16
C CYS A 274 42.00 -1.53 -38.74
N ARG A 275 41.46 -2.73 -38.49
CA ARG A 275 42.26 -3.85 -37.96
C ARG A 275 42.63 -4.82 -39.09
N ASN A 276 43.82 -4.55 -39.65
CA ASN A 276 44.70 -5.35 -40.51
C ASN A 276 44.28 -5.68 -41.96
N GLY A 277 45.23 -5.41 -42.86
CA GLY A 277 45.42 -6.13 -44.12
C GLY A 277 45.37 -5.25 -45.36
N PHE A 278 46.46 -4.54 -45.66
CA PHE A 278 46.86 -4.19 -47.03
C PHE A 278 45.70 -3.78 -47.97
N VAL A 279 45.09 -2.62 -47.74
CA VAL A 279 44.54 -1.91 -48.90
C VAL A 279 45.77 -1.34 -49.58
N GLN A 280 46.25 -2.00 -50.63
CA GLN A 280 47.11 -1.35 -51.60
C GLN A 280 46.41 -0.03 -51.94
N CYS A 281 46.93 1.09 -51.42
CA CYS A 281 46.71 2.39 -52.01
C CYS A 281 47.42 2.36 -53.36
N THR A 282 46.83 1.67 -54.34
CA THR A 282 47.22 1.83 -55.72
C THR A 282 46.79 3.24 -56.12
N VAL A 283 47.83 4.05 -56.35
CA VAL A 283 47.85 5.13 -57.34
C VAL A 283 47.32 6.49 -56.84
N TRP A 284 48.15 7.17 -56.03
CA TRP A 284 48.70 8.52 -56.26
C TRP A 284 49.13 9.22 -54.95
N CYS A 285 50.37 8.97 -54.53
CA CYS A 285 51.15 9.96 -53.79
C CYS A 285 52.60 9.86 -54.28
N VAL A 286 52.78 10.27 -55.54
CA VAL A 286 54.10 10.64 -56.06
C VAL A 286 54.30 12.10 -55.68
N ILE A 287 54.76 12.37 -54.47
CA ILE A 287 55.54 13.59 -54.23
C ILE A 287 56.86 13.12 -53.64
N ALA A 288 57.85 13.13 -54.53
CA ALA A 288 59.23 12.81 -54.27
C ALA A 288 59.80 13.74 -53.19
N PHE A 289 60.31 13.19 -52.10
CA PHE A 289 61.48 13.74 -51.43
C PHE A 289 62.40 12.60 -50.96
N SER A 290 63.54 12.59 -51.62
CA SER A 290 64.83 11.94 -51.42
C SER A 290 65.16 11.43 -50.00
N TYR A 291 65.57 10.15 -49.92
CA TYR A 291 66.50 9.41 -49.02
C TYR A 291 67.16 10.08 -47.78
N PRO A 292 67.74 9.33 -46.79
CA PRO A 292 68.01 7.88 -46.78
C PRO A 292 67.61 7.10 -45.50
N THR A 293 67.64 5.79 -45.69
CA THR A 293 67.60 4.66 -44.76
C THR A 293 68.26 4.87 -43.38
N VAL A 294 67.52 4.56 -42.31
CA VAL A 294 68.08 4.15 -41.02
C VAL A 294 67.47 2.79 -40.67
N ASN A 295 68.31 1.75 -40.66
CA ASN A 295 68.01 0.46 -40.07
C ASN A 295 67.86 0.64 -38.55
N ILE A 296 66.74 0.22 -37.98
CA ILE A 296 66.62 0.02 -36.54
C ILE A 296 66.38 -1.46 -36.33
N GLU A 297 67.45 -2.18 -35.98
CA GLU A 297 67.37 -3.50 -35.38
C GLU A 297 66.60 -3.39 -34.06
N ALA A 298 65.55 -4.19 -33.91
CA ALA A 298 64.87 -4.36 -32.65
C ALA A 298 65.68 -5.32 -31.77
N THR A 299 66.19 -4.84 -30.64
CA THR A 299 66.63 -5.68 -29.52
C THR A 299 65.69 -5.47 -28.31
N PRO A 300 65.43 -6.54 -27.51
CA PRO A 300 64.34 -6.57 -26.55
C PRO A 300 64.78 -6.17 -25.14
N GLN A 301 63.80 -5.64 -24.39
CA GLN A 301 63.72 -5.57 -22.93
C GLN A 301 64.77 -4.73 -22.19
N GLU A 302 64.27 -3.81 -21.36
CA GLU A 302 64.43 -3.79 -19.89
C GLU A 302 63.82 -2.47 -19.38
N LEU A 303 62.89 -2.56 -18.42
CA LEU A 303 62.27 -1.41 -17.75
C LEU A 303 63.28 -0.71 -16.83
N PRO A 304 63.28 0.63 -16.69
CA PRO A 304 63.87 1.27 -15.52
C PRO A 304 62.81 1.83 -14.56
N SER A 305 62.87 1.25 -13.36
CA SER A 305 62.77 1.84 -12.02
C SER A 305 62.56 3.36 -11.90
N ILE A 306 61.55 3.69 -11.08
CA ILE A 306 61.27 5.02 -10.53
C ILE A 306 62.30 5.32 -9.43
N THR A 307 63.09 6.38 -9.57
CA THR A 307 63.83 7.02 -8.47
C THR A 307 63.17 8.36 -8.14
N LEU A 308 62.78 8.51 -6.86
CA LEU A 308 62.36 9.76 -6.25
C LEU A 308 63.53 10.26 -5.40
N ASP A 309 64.20 11.32 -5.83
CA ASP A 309 65.09 12.09 -4.97
C ASP A 309 64.57 13.54 -4.91
N TYR A 310 64.08 13.91 -3.73
CA TYR A 310 63.74 15.27 -3.36
C TYR A 310 65.00 15.98 -2.84
N VAL A 311 65.19 17.21 -3.28
CA VAL A 311 66.34 18.07 -2.98
C VAL A 311 66.31 18.56 -1.53
N ALA A 312 67.51 18.58 -0.95
CA ALA A 312 67.99 19.17 0.30
C ALA A 312 67.17 20.26 1.00
N LEU A 313 67.04 20.12 2.33
CA LEU A 313 67.59 21.02 3.36
C LEU A 313 67.98 20.21 4.60
#